data_AF-A0A653C2R9-F1
#
_entry.id   AF-A0A653C2R9-F1
#
_cell.length_a   1.000
_cell.length_b   1.000
_cell.length_c   1.000
_cell.angle_alpha   90.00
_cell.angle_beta   90.00
_cell.angle_gamma   90.00
#
_symmetry.space_group_name_H-M   'P 1'
#
loop_
_entity.id
_entity.type
_entity.pdbx_description
1 polymer ?
#
loop_
_entity_poly.entity_id
_entity_poly.type
_entity_poly.pdbx_seq_one_letter_code
_entity_poly.pdbx_strand_id
1 'polypeptide(L)'
;MTPRVVVSESKAIYFIAYVGYQGKLGLRISKCAADNLKKLWEQYHVLNVISQYPCSEQWGDRFYVYRAFKKVGENLWGAVVTHKIQDVLLDHRKIVNSLRQLNGFPLRVTLFRRPPTMLAFVTKGLAESPVYQKHQWYYGMDGRVFITFKQHLNFTIILDNSSSYYGYAYGNSNVTYTLGKIVREEADFAANSRFLEYYGPANYEYTAVITDDEICMIVPKAPKMPTWKSMMLC
;
A
#
# COMPACT_ATOMS: atom_id res chain seq x y z
N MET A 1 18.78 -14.22 5.17
CA MET A 1 17.75 -13.93 4.16
C MET A 1 17.87 -12.47 3.77
N THR A 2 18.30 -12.17 2.55
CA THR A 2 18.28 -10.79 2.05
C THR A 2 16.82 -10.38 1.86
N PRO A 3 16.32 -9.34 2.55
CA PRO A 3 14.98 -8.83 2.29
C PRO A 3 14.93 -8.39 0.83
N ARG A 4 14.04 -9.01 0.04
CA ARG A 4 13.71 -8.51 -1.30
C ARG A 4 13.05 -7.16 -1.09
N VAL A 5 13.81 -6.12 -1.39
CA VAL A 5 13.41 -4.72 -1.33
C VAL A 5 12.16 -4.49 -2.19
N VAL A 6 11.12 -3.99 -1.50
CA VAL A 6 10.11 -3.00 -1.85
C VAL A 6 10.05 -2.66 -3.34
N VAL A 7 8.86 -2.75 -3.94
CA VAL A 7 8.54 -2.17 -5.25
C VAL A 7 8.97 -0.70 -5.26
N SER A 8 10.19 -0.45 -5.75
CA SER A 8 10.69 0.90 -5.95
C SER A 8 9.86 1.55 -7.05
N GLU A 9 9.61 2.86 -6.98
CA GLU A 9 8.96 3.63 -8.07
C GLU A 9 9.59 3.35 -9.47
N SER A 10 10.84 2.88 -9.49
CA SER A 10 11.63 2.46 -10.65
C SER A 10 11.52 1.00 -11.11
N LYS A 11 10.97 0.06 -10.31
CA LYS A 11 10.93 -1.37 -10.69
C LYS A 11 9.57 -1.68 -11.32
N ALA A 12 9.66 -2.16 -12.57
CA ALA A 12 8.58 -2.50 -13.48
C ALA A 12 7.95 -1.31 -14.25
N ILE A 13 8.81 -0.51 -14.91
CA ILE A 13 8.38 0.32 -16.05
C ILE A 13 8.38 -0.58 -17.30
N TYR A 14 7.20 -0.87 -17.84
CA TYR A 14 7.07 -1.59 -19.10
C TYR A 14 6.90 -0.61 -20.25
N PHE A 15 7.62 -0.85 -21.34
CA PHE A 15 7.52 -0.08 -22.56
C PHE A 15 6.84 -0.90 -23.65
N ILE A 16 5.76 -0.37 -24.20
CA ILE A 16 4.99 -1.00 -25.27
C ILE A 16 5.04 -0.07 -26.48
N ALA A 17 5.72 -0.51 -27.54
CA ALA A 17 5.70 0.16 -28.82
C ALA A 17 4.67 -0.50 -29.73
N TYR A 18 3.74 0.29 -30.26
CA TYR A 18 2.78 -0.15 -31.25
C TYR A 18 3.31 0.23 -32.64
N VAL A 19 3.66 -0.78 -33.43
CA VAL A 19 4.12 -0.62 -34.82
C VAL A 19 2.95 -1.00 -35.73
N GLY A 20 2.37 -0.01 -36.43
CA GLY A 20 1.24 -0.22 -37.32
C GLY A 20 1.25 0.79 -38.47
N TYR A 21 0.82 0.35 -39.65
CA TYR A 21 0.81 1.16 -40.88
C TYR A 21 -0.37 2.13 -40.88
N GLN A 22 -0.12 3.40 -41.20
CA GLN A 22 -1.12 4.48 -41.19
C GLN A 22 -2.16 4.34 -42.31
N GLY A 23 -3.29 3.69 -42.02
CA GLY A 23 -4.57 4.01 -42.67
C GLY A 23 -5.32 5.09 -41.89
N LYS A 24 -6.42 5.64 -42.46
CA LYS A 24 -7.34 6.69 -41.90
C LYS A 24 -8.02 6.33 -40.55
N LEU A 25 -7.26 5.90 -39.55
CA LEU A 25 -7.76 5.32 -38.29
C LEU A 25 -7.17 5.97 -37.03
N GLY A 26 -6.66 7.21 -37.11
CA GLY A 26 -5.95 7.89 -36.02
C GLY A 26 -6.70 8.00 -34.69
N LEU A 27 -8.04 8.15 -34.71
CA LEU A 27 -8.87 8.21 -33.50
C LEU A 27 -9.07 6.87 -32.80
N ARG A 28 -8.99 5.74 -33.53
CA ARG A 28 -9.11 4.40 -32.93
C ARG A 28 -7.86 4.02 -32.15
N ILE A 29 -6.69 4.47 -32.61
CA ILE A 29 -5.39 4.09 -32.06
C ILE A 29 -5.21 4.66 -30.64
N SER A 30 -5.50 5.95 -30.42
CA SER A 30 -5.36 6.57 -29.09
C SER A 30 -6.31 5.96 -28.06
N LYS A 31 -7.53 5.61 -28.48
CA LYS A 31 -8.51 4.91 -27.63
C LYS A 31 -8.02 3.51 -27.26
N CYS A 32 -7.54 2.73 -28.23
CA CYS A 32 -6.98 1.40 -27.96
C CYS A 32 -5.76 1.45 -27.04
N ALA A 33 -4.88 2.45 -27.18
CA ALA A 33 -3.77 2.69 -26.26
C ALA A 33 -4.29 2.85 -24.83
N ALA A 34 -5.30 3.71 -24.66
CA ALA A 34 -5.86 4.02 -23.37
C ALA A 34 -6.52 2.83 -22.71
N ASP A 35 -7.31 2.07 -23.47
CA ASP A 35 -7.97 0.86 -22.99
C ASP A 35 -6.94 -0.21 -22.57
N ASN A 36 -5.86 -0.38 -23.34
CA ASN A 36 -4.79 -1.33 -23.01
C ASN A 36 -4.01 -0.91 -21.76
N LEU A 37 -3.63 0.35 -21.64
CA LEU A 37 -2.91 0.84 -20.45
C LEU A 37 -3.78 0.72 -19.19
N LYS A 38 -5.07 1.03 -19.30
CA LYS A 38 -6.03 0.84 -18.21
C LYS A 38 -6.16 -0.64 -17.84
N LYS A 39 -6.26 -1.54 -18.83
CA LYS A 39 -6.33 -2.99 -18.61
C LYS A 39 -5.08 -3.53 -17.91
N LEU A 40 -3.89 -3.05 -18.27
CA LEU A 40 -2.63 -3.44 -17.62
C LEU A 40 -2.58 -3.04 -16.15
N TRP A 41 -3.14 -1.87 -15.81
CA TRP A 41 -3.30 -1.48 -14.43
C TRP A 41 -4.34 -2.35 -13.69
N GLU A 42 -5.56 -2.45 -14.24
CA GLU A 42 -6.69 -3.06 -13.53
C GLU A 42 -6.60 -4.58 -13.41
N GLN A 43 -6.02 -5.27 -14.40
CA GLN A 43 -5.99 -6.75 -14.44
C GLN A 43 -4.63 -7.35 -14.14
N TYR A 44 -3.54 -6.59 -14.33
CA TYR A 44 -2.17 -7.10 -14.18
C TYR A 44 -1.39 -6.34 -13.11
N HIS A 45 -2.02 -5.35 -12.44
CA HIS A 45 -1.43 -4.55 -11.38
C HIS A 45 -0.11 -3.86 -11.77
N VAL A 46 0.02 -3.53 -13.06
CA VAL A 46 1.22 -2.87 -13.59
C VAL A 46 1.05 -1.36 -13.47
N LEU A 47 1.81 -0.76 -12.55
CA LEU A 47 1.72 0.67 -12.26
C LEU A 47 2.31 1.55 -13.38
N ASN A 48 3.47 1.17 -13.91
CA ASN A 48 4.20 2.00 -14.86
C ASN A 48 4.23 1.33 -16.23
N VAL A 49 3.36 1.78 -17.14
CA VAL A 49 3.38 1.37 -18.55
C VAL A 49 3.44 2.61 -19.44
N ILE A 50 4.36 2.59 -20.38
CA ILE A 50 4.56 3.63 -21.37
C ILE A 50 4.18 3.05 -22.73
N SER A 51 3.26 3.71 -23.42
CA SER A 51 2.88 3.37 -24.79
C SER A 51 3.40 4.41 -25.77
N GLN A 52 3.88 3.97 -26.94
CA GLN A 52 4.32 4.84 -28.04
C GLN A 52 3.87 4.31 -29.41
N TYR A 53 3.66 5.21 -30.37
CA TYR A 53 3.33 4.92 -31.77
C TYR A 53 4.39 5.50 -32.73
N PRO A 54 5.63 5.01 -32.71
CA PRO A 54 6.78 5.68 -33.34
C PRO A 54 6.60 5.91 -34.86
N CYS A 55 5.85 5.05 -35.55
CA CYS A 55 5.64 5.13 -37.00
C CYS A 55 4.49 6.06 -37.42
N SER A 56 3.85 6.78 -36.49
CA SER A 56 2.76 7.71 -36.85
C SER A 56 3.28 9.13 -37.04
N GLU A 57 3.00 9.75 -38.18
CA GLU A 57 3.29 11.17 -38.42
C GLU A 57 2.59 12.11 -37.43
N GLN A 58 1.39 11.75 -36.95
CA GLN A 58 0.59 12.60 -36.04
C GLN A 58 0.86 12.31 -34.55
N TRP A 59 1.29 11.09 -34.21
CA TRP A 59 1.34 10.60 -32.83
C TRP A 59 2.71 10.04 -32.39
N GLY A 60 3.69 9.99 -33.29
CA GLY A 60 5.00 9.39 -33.05
C GLY A 60 5.90 10.19 -32.10
N ASP A 61 5.59 11.47 -31.89
CA ASP A 61 6.32 12.37 -31.01
C ASP A 61 5.86 12.32 -29.53
N ARG A 62 5.01 11.35 -29.16
CA ARG A 62 4.32 11.31 -27.87
C ARG A 62 4.41 9.97 -27.16
N PHE A 63 4.54 10.05 -25.84
CA PHE A 63 4.31 8.95 -24.91
C PHE A 63 2.93 9.06 -24.28
N TYR A 64 2.31 7.90 -24.06
CA TYR A 64 1.03 7.74 -23.39
C TYR A 64 1.23 6.97 -22.09
N VAL A 65 0.75 7.53 -20.99
CA VAL A 65 0.91 6.95 -19.66
C VAL A 65 -0.41 6.99 -18.92
N TYR A 66 -0.82 5.87 -18.34
CA TYR A 66 -2.02 5.82 -17.51
C TYR A 66 -1.70 6.24 -16.08
N ARG A 67 -2.44 7.25 -15.59
CA ARG A 67 -2.29 7.85 -14.27
C ARG A 67 -3.42 7.36 -13.36
N ALA A 68 -3.26 6.18 -12.77
CA ALA A 68 -4.29 5.53 -11.95
C ALA A 68 -4.84 6.43 -10.82
N PHE A 69 -3.97 7.18 -10.15
CA PHE A 69 -4.33 8.04 -9.02
C PHE A 69 -4.71 9.48 -9.40
N LYS A 70 -4.89 9.78 -10.68
CA LYS A 70 -5.39 11.10 -11.11
C LYS A 70 -6.91 11.14 -10.96
N LYS A 71 -7.41 12.09 -10.17
CA LYS A 71 -8.85 12.33 -10.03
C LYS A 71 -9.40 13.03 -11.28
N VAL A 72 -10.46 12.47 -11.87
CA VAL A 72 -11.11 12.96 -13.11
C VAL A 72 -12.52 13.48 -12.84
N GLY A 73 -13.20 12.93 -11.82
CA GLY A 73 -14.52 13.37 -11.37
C GLY A 73 -14.69 13.12 -9.88
N GLU A 74 -15.90 13.31 -9.34
CA GLU A 74 -16.15 13.21 -7.89
C GLU A 74 -15.73 11.85 -7.30
N ASN A 75 -16.00 10.76 -8.03
CA ASN A 75 -15.63 9.37 -7.67
C ASN A 75 -15.03 8.61 -8.86
N LEU A 76 -14.29 9.30 -9.73
CA LEU A 76 -13.66 8.70 -10.89
C LEU A 76 -12.16 8.99 -10.88
N TRP A 77 -11.37 7.92 -10.97
CA TRP A 77 -9.92 7.95 -10.99
C TRP A 77 -9.38 7.29 -12.25
N GLY A 78 -8.16 7.67 -12.62
CA GLY A 78 -7.49 7.12 -13.78
C GLY A 78 -7.70 7.98 -15.02
N ALA A 79 -6.61 8.47 -15.59
CA ALA A 79 -6.63 9.10 -16.90
C ALA A 79 -5.36 8.79 -17.66
N VAL A 80 -5.47 8.66 -18.98
CA VAL A 80 -4.29 8.65 -19.83
C VAL A 80 -3.82 10.09 -20.03
N VAL A 81 -2.54 10.30 -19.76
CA VAL A 81 -1.86 11.57 -19.99
C VAL A 81 -0.84 11.35 -21.10
N THR A 82 -0.74 12.35 -21.96
CA THR A 82 0.17 12.36 -23.10
C THR A 82 1.29 13.34 -22.84
N HIS A 83 2.53 12.93 -23.10
CA HIS A 83 3.72 13.77 -22.97
C HIS A 83 4.51 13.74 -24.28
N LYS A 84 5.01 14.88 -24.74
CA LYS A 84 5.94 14.89 -25.87
C LYS A 84 7.25 14.24 -25.48
N ILE A 85 7.92 13.57 -26.42
CA ILE A 85 9.21 12.92 -26.16
C ILE A 85 10.23 13.93 -25.64
N GLN A 86 10.30 15.12 -26.23
CA GLN A 86 11.21 16.19 -25.80
C GLN A 86 10.99 16.59 -24.33
N ASP A 87 9.73 16.67 -23.89
CA ASP A 87 9.38 17.02 -22.52
C ASP A 87 9.82 15.95 -21.51
N VAL A 88 9.84 14.68 -21.95
CA VAL A 88 10.24 13.52 -21.14
C VAL A 88 11.75 13.36 -21.10
N LEU A 89 12.46 13.71 -22.19
CA LEU A 89 13.92 13.76 -22.20
C LEU A 89 14.45 14.81 -21.21
N LEU A 90 13.73 15.92 -21.04
CA LEU A 90 14.03 16.95 -20.04
C LEU A 90 13.66 16.52 -18.60
N ASP A 91 12.57 15.76 -18.45
CA ASP A 91 12.11 15.26 -17.15
C ASP A 91 11.45 13.87 -17.27
N HIS A 92 12.24 12.84 -16.95
CA HIS A 92 11.79 11.44 -17.00
C HIS A 92 10.69 11.13 -15.97
N ARG A 93 10.48 11.96 -14.94
CA ARG A 93 9.42 11.72 -13.94
C ARG A 93 8.03 11.86 -14.56
N LYS A 94 7.91 12.53 -15.69
CA LYS A 94 6.66 12.65 -16.46
C LYS A 94 6.13 11.33 -16.99
N ILE A 95 6.92 10.27 -17.03
CA ILE A 95 6.47 8.94 -17.47
C ILE A 95 6.38 7.92 -16.33
N VAL A 96 6.68 8.33 -15.10
CA VAL A 96 6.62 7.47 -13.91
C VAL A 96 5.48 7.92 -13.01
N ASN A 97 4.66 6.98 -12.56
CA ASN A 97 3.65 7.21 -11.53
C ASN A 97 4.32 7.34 -10.16
N SER A 98 4.24 8.56 -9.61
CA SER A 98 4.64 8.83 -8.22
C SER A 98 3.67 8.16 -7.27
N LEU A 99 4.20 7.43 -6.29
CA LEU A 99 3.40 6.84 -5.21
C LEU A 99 3.34 7.75 -3.98
N ARG A 100 3.99 8.92 -4.02
CA ARG A 100 4.05 9.86 -2.88
C ARG A 100 2.75 10.62 -2.64
N GLN A 101 1.83 10.61 -3.60
CA GLN A 101 0.60 11.41 -3.58
C GLN A 101 -0.50 10.70 -4.38
N LEU A 102 -1.53 10.24 -3.68
CA LEU A 102 -2.63 9.45 -4.23
C LEU A 102 -3.90 10.28 -4.49
N ASN A 103 -3.86 11.60 -4.25
CA ASN A 103 -4.93 12.56 -4.58
C ASN A 103 -6.33 12.16 -4.06
N GLY A 104 -6.38 11.60 -2.86
CA GLY A 104 -7.60 11.14 -2.22
C GLY A 104 -8.15 9.82 -2.78
N PHE A 105 -7.36 9.05 -3.53
CA PHE A 105 -7.75 7.72 -4.02
C PHE A 105 -8.28 6.84 -2.89
N PRO A 106 -9.40 6.12 -3.07
CA PRO A 106 -9.97 5.27 -2.04
C PRO A 106 -9.20 3.96 -1.96
N LEU A 107 -8.56 3.71 -0.82
CA LEU A 107 -7.91 2.43 -0.52
C LEU A 107 -8.78 1.61 0.44
N ARG A 108 -8.96 0.34 0.11
CA ARG A 108 -9.63 -0.63 0.98
C ARG A 108 -8.64 -1.07 2.04
N VAL A 109 -8.90 -0.71 3.29
CA VAL A 109 -8.01 -0.98 4.41
C VAL A 109 -8.67 -1.97 5.34
N THR A 110 -7.99 -3.08 5.60
CA THR A 110 -8.40 -4.01 6.65
C THR A 110 -7.60 -3.79 7.93
N LEU A 111 -8.28 -3.79 9.07
CA LEU A 111 -7.64 -3.73 10.38
C LEU A 111 -8.53 -4.35 11.45
N PHE A 112 -7.94 -4.64 12.59
CA PHE A 112 -8.65 -5.08 13.79
C PHE A 112 -8.11 -4.42 15.04
N ARG A 113 -8.93 -4.36 16.09
CA ARG A 113 -8.55 -3.78 17.37
C ARG A 113 -7.56 -4.71 18.08
N ARG A 114 -6.41 -4.18 18.47
CA ARG A 114 -5.36 -4.88 19.23
C ARG A 114 -4.71 -3.94 20.24
N PRO A 115 -5.15 -3.91 21.50
CA PRO A 115 -4.46 -3.14 22.53
C PRO A 115 -3.04 -3.68 22.77
N PRO A 116 -2.02 -2.84 22.98
CA PRO A 116 -2.07 -1.36 22.96
C PRO A 116 -1.77 -0.74 21.59
N THR A 117 -1.48 -1.53 20.54
CA THR A 117 -0.93 -1.03 19.26
C THR A 117 -1.98 -0.46 18.30
N MET A 118 -3.21 -0.98 18.32
CA MET A 118 -4.35 -0.54 17.51
C MET A 118 -5.60 -0.39 18.37
N LEU A 119 -5.96 0.86 18.70
CA LEU A 119 -7.08 1.22 19.56
C LEU A 119 -8.09 2.07 18.80
N ALA A 120 -9.38 1.74 18.93
CA ALA A 120 -10.49 2.52 18.36
C ALA A 120 -10.87 3.75 19.22
N PHE A 121 -10.46 3.76 20.48
CA PHE A 121 -10.72 4.86 21.41
C PHE A 121 -9.55 5.03 22.37
N VAL A 122 -9.44 6.22 22.95
CA VAL A 122 -8.45 6.55 23.98
C VAL A 122 -9.17 6.62 25.32
N THR A 123 -8.54 6.10 26.37
CA THR A 123 -9.03 6.25 27.75
C THR A 123 -9.00 7.73 28.15
N LYS A 124 -9.94 8.18 28.99
CA LYS A 124 -10.06 9.60 29.40
C LYS A 124 -8.72 10.27 29.75
N GLY A 125 -7.88 9.61 30.57
CA GLY A 125 -6.57 10.16 30.97
C GLY A 125 -5.53 10.32 29.85
N LEU A 126 -5.71 9.61 28.73
CA LEU A 126 -4.86 9.77 27.54
C LEU A 126 -5.51 10.70 26.50
N ALA A 127 -6.82 10.92 26.56
CA ALA A 127 -7.54 11.82 25.65
C ALA A 127 -7.17 13.30 25.88
N GLU A 128 -6.71 13.64 27.09
CA GLU A 128 -6.21 14.97 27.45
C GLU A 128 -4.79 15.22 26.94
N SER A 129 -4.08 14.19 26.49
CA SER A 129 -2.73 14.33 25.95
C SER A 129 -2.77 15.04 24.58
N PRO A 130 -1.95 16.08 24.35
CA PRO A 130 -1.86 16.76 23.04
C PRO A 130 -1.56 15.81 21.88
N VAL A 131 -0.89 14.70 22.19
CA VAL A 131 -0.49 13.68 21.23
C VAL A 131 -1.70 12.88 20.71
N TYR A 132 -2.78 12.78 21.48
CA TYR A 132 -3.98 11.99 21.15
C TYR A 132 -5.20 12.86 20.78
N GLN A 133 -5.24 14.14 21.19
CA GLN A 133 -6.36 15.06 20.86
C GLN A 133 -6.58 15.31 19.36
N LYS A 134 -5.53 15.23 18.53
CA LYS A 134 -5.59 15.66 17.13
C LYS A 134 -6.07 14.58 16.14
N HIS A 135 -6.32 13.35 16.59
CA HIS A 135 -6.46 12.19 15.71
C HIS A 135 -7.77 11.48 15.99
N GLN A 136 -8.68 11.38 15.01
CA GLN A 136 -10.06 10.97 15.25
C GLN A 136 -10.37 9.48 15.01
N TRP A 137 -9.41 8.66 14.54
CA TRP A 137 -9.74 7.37 13.92
C TRP A 137 -9.12 6.15 14.61
N TYR A 138 -7.79 6.16 14.82
CA TYR A 138 -7.08 5.05 15.46
C TYR A 138 -5.89 5.53 16.27
N TYR A 139 -5.60 4.81 17.34
CA TYR A 139 -4.53 5.12 18.28
C TYR A 139 -3.65 3.90 18.56
N GLY A 140 -2.58 4.13 19.31
CA GLY A 140 -1.51 3.15 19.48
C GLY A 140 -0.45 3.28 18.38
N MET A 141 0.56 2.43 18.44
CA MET A 141 1.67 2.44 17.48
C MET A 141 1.18 2.23 16.03
N ASP A 142 0.45 1.15 15.77
CA ASP A 142 -0.08 0.80 14.45
C ASP A 142 -1.04 1.90 13.95
N GLY A 143 -1.91 2.39 14.83
CA GLY A 143 -2.87 3.45 14.49
C GLY A 143 -2.18 4.74 14.07
N ARG A 144 -1.09 5.13 14.74
CA ARG A 144 -0.29 6.31 14.39
C ARG A 144 0.40 6.14 13.05
N VAL A 145 1.11 5.03 12.87
CA VAL A 145 1.77 4.70 11.59
C VAL A 145 0.78 4.77 10.45
N PHE A 146 -0.39 4.14 10.60
CA PHE A 146 -1.44 4.12 9.59
C PHE A 146 -1.94 5.53 9.25
N ILE A 147 -2.24 6.37 10.25
CA ILE A 147 -2.68 7.74 10.03
C ILE A 147 -1.57 8.58 9.35
N THR A 148 -0.31 8.39 9.75
CA THR A 148 0.83 9.03 9.09
C THR A 148 0.92 8.64 7.62
N PHE A 149 0.76 7.35 7.28
CA PHE A 149 0.70 6.92 5.88
C PHE A 149 -0.46 7.57 5.12
N LYS A 150 -1.66 7.58 5.71
CA LYS A 150 -2.84 8.24 5.12
C LYS A 150 -2.59 9.72 4.82
N GLN A 151 -1.97 10.44 5.75
CA GLN A 151 -1.67 11.86 5.59
C GLN A 151 -0.55 12.10 4.58
N HIS A 152 0.52 11.30 4.63
CA HIS A 152 1.69 11.47 3.77
C HIS A 152 1.38 11.14 2.31
N LEU A 153 0.65 10.05 2.07
CA LEU A 153 0.27 9.60 0.74
C LEU A 153 -1.04 10.23 0.25
N ASN A 154 -1.82 10.85 1.14
CA ASN A 154 -3.09 11.51 0.88
C ASN A 154 -4.08 10.61 0.10
N PHE A 155 -4.53 9.55 0.76
CA PHE A 155 -5.61 8.67 0.28
C PHE A 155 -6.82 8.72 1.20
N THR A 156 -7.97 8.27 0.70
CA THR A 156 -9.20 8.07 1.49
C THR A 156 -9.35 6.61 1.88
N ILE A 157 -10.01 6.36 3.01
CA ILE A 157 -10.08 5.02 3.61
C ILE A 157 -11.46 4.42 3.36
N ILE A 158 -11.50 3.27 2.71
CA ILE A 158 -12.65 2.34 2.76
C ILE A 158 -12.30 1.28 3.79
N LEU A 159 -12.85 1.43 4.99
CA LEU A 159 -12.48 0.62 6.14
C LEU A 159 -13.24 -0.71 6.16
N ASP A 160 -12.51 -1.80 6.35
CA ASP A 160 -13.05 -3.11 6.70
C ASP A 160 -12.47 -3.61 8.03
N ASN A 161 -13.30 -3.52 9.06
CA ASN A 161 -12.99 -3.94 10.42
C ASN A 161 -13.67 -5.26 10.83
N SER A 162 -14.21 -6.03 9.87
CA SER A 162 -14.94 -7.26 10.18
C SER A 162 -14.05 -8.43 10.59
N SER A 163 -12.73 -8.30 10.44
CA SER A 163 -11.77 -9.28 10.93
C SER A 163 -11.33 -8.96 12.36
N SER A 164 -11.06 -9.98 13.15
CA SER A 164 -10.65 -9.85 14.56
C SER A 164 -9.21 -10.31 14.84
N TYR A 165 -8.51 -10.82 13.81
CA TYR A 165 -7.21 -11.46 13.97
C TYR A 165 -6.30 -11.29 12.75
N TYR A 166 -5.04 -11.67 12.90
CA TYR A 166 -4.02 -11.58 11.84
C TYR A 166 -4.30 -12.50 10.65
N GLY A 167 -4.77 -13.71 10.89
CA GLY A 167 -4.86 -14.72 9.83
C GLY A 167 -3.79 -15.79 9.97
N TYR A 168 -4.12 -16.96 9.45
CA TYR A 168 -3.25 -18.12 9.35
C TYR A 168 -3.48 -18.79 8.01
N ALA A 169 -2.43 -19.40 7.47
CA ALA A 169 -2.49 -20.17 6.23
C ALA A 169 -2.67 -21.65 6.58
N TYR A 170 -3.75 -22.25 6.10
CA TYR A 170 -3.97 -23.69 6.12
C TYR A 170 -3.69 -24.25 4.72
N GLY A 171 -2.52 -24.86 4.54
CA GLY A 171 -2.08 -25.32 3.23
C GLY A 171 -1.89 -24.16 2.23
N ASN A 172 -1.73 -24.50 0.95
CA ASN A 172 -1.25 -23.55 -0.07
C ASN A 172 -2.26 -22.49 -0.51
N SER A 173 -3.50 -22.49 -0.01
CA SER A 173 -4.55 -21.60 -0.57
C SER A 173 -5.67 -21.17 0.37
N ASN A 174 -5.73 -21.66 1.62
CA ASN A 174 -6.78 -21.23 2.56
C ASN A 174 -6.20 -20.32 3.63
N VAL A 175 -6.34 -19.00 3.43
CA VAL A 175 -5.83 -17.97 4.33
C VAL A 175 -6.98 -17.19 4.95
N THR A 176 -6.96 -17.04 6.28
CA THR A 176 -8.07 -16.45 7.06
C THR A 176 -7.84 -15.01 7.48
N TYR A 177 -8.91 -14.37 7.98
CA TYR A 177 -8.91 -13.02 8.56
C TYR A 177 -8.24 -11.95 7.69
N THR A 178 -7.55 -11.00 8.32
CA THR A 178 -6.95 -9.84 7.64
C THR A 178 -5.91 -10.24 6.61
N LEU A 179 -5.15 -11.33 6.81
CA LEU A 179 -4.21 -11.83 5.78
C LEU A 179 -4.98 -12.39 4.58
N GLY A 180 -6.01 -13.18 4.84
CA GLY A 180 -6.85 -13.76 3.80
C GLY A 180 -7.50 -12.70 2.90
N LYS A 181 -7.89 -11.56 3.48
CA LYS A 181 -8.44 -10.42 2.73
C LYS A 181 -7.45 -9.79 1.77
N ILE A 182 -6.17 -9.70 2.15
CA ILE A 182 -5.12 -9.24 1.25
C ILE A 182 -4.92 -10.27 0.14
N VAL A 183 -4.82 -11.55 0.49
CA VAL A 183 -4.59 -12.64 -0.49
C VAL A 183 -5.74 -12.78 -1.50
N ARG A 184 -6.98 -12.53 -1.08
CA ARG A 184 -8.17 -12.53 -1.95
C ARG A 184 -8.46 -11.18 -2.59
N GLU A 185 -7.58 -10.20 -2.45
CA GLU A 185 -7.75 -8.85 -3.00
C GLU A 185 -9.06 -8.16 -2.56
N GLU A 186 -9.56 -8.51 -1.37
CA GLU A 186 -10.71 -7.88 -0.73
C GLU A 186 -10.30 -6.56 -0.04
N ALA A 187 -9.03 -6.46 0.37
CA ALA A 187 -8.41 -5.26 0.90
C ALA A 187 -7.06 -4.99 0.20
N ASP A 188 -6.72 -3.71 0.06
CA ASP A 188 -5.48 -3.26 -0.59
C ASP A 188 -4.34 -3.08 0.44
N PHE A 189 -4.69 -2.85 1.70
CA PHE A 189 -3.72 -2.61 2.78
C PHE A 189 -4.19 -3.17 4.12
N ALA A 190 -3.29 -3.81 4.87
CA ALA A 190 -3.54 -4.25 6.24
C ALA A 190 -2.79 -3.34 7.23
N ALA A 191 -3.52 -2.63 8.09
CA ALA A 191 -2.92 -1.57 8.92
C ALA A 191 -2.29 -2.06 10.24
N ASN A 192 -2.57 -3.29 10.67
CA ASN A 192 -1.94 -3.86 11.87
C ASN A 192 -0.50 -4.30 11.57
N SER A 193 0.43 -4.01 12.48
CA SER A 193 1.80 -4.51 12.40
C SER A 193 1.83 -6.03 12.50
N ARG A 194 2.71 -6.66 11.71
CA ARG A 194 2.86 -8.11 11.62
C ARG A 194 4.33 -8.48 11.68
N PHE A 195 4.59 -9.66 12.21
CA PHE A 195 5.87 -10.31 12.02
C PHE A 195 6.08 -10.64 10.54
N LEU A 196 7.33 -10.45 10.09
CA LEU A 196 7.76 -10.89 8.77
C LEU A 196 7.89 -12.40 8.79
N GLU A 197 6.93 -13.07 8.16
CA GLU A 197 6.89 -14.52 8.10
C GLU A 197 6.46 -14.96 6.69
N TYR A 198 6.93 -16.13 6.26
CA TYR A 198 6.54 -16.72 4.99
C TYR A 198 5.29 -17.57 5.16
N TYR A 199 4.13 -17.03 4.78
CA TYR A 199 2.84 -17.73 4.80
C TYR A 199 2.53 -18.54 3.52
N GLY A 200 3.55 -18.91 2.73
CA GLY A 200 3.37 -19.63 1.46
C GLY A 200 3.36 -18.71 0.22
N PRO A 201 3.09 -19.27 -0.98
CA PRO A 201 3.19 -18.58 -2.27
C PRO A 201 1.99 -17.66 -2.54
N ALA A 202 1.63 -16.82 -1.58
CA ALA A 202 0.48 -15.92 -1.71
C ALA A 202 0.89 -14.52 -2.15
N ASN A 203 -0.01 -13.87 -2.88
CA ASN A 203 0.18 -12.54 -3.48
C ASN A 203 0.03 -11.44 -2.42
N TYR A 204 1.01 -11.31 -1.53
CA TYR A 204 1.09 -10.20 -0.58
C TYR A 204 2.54 -9.73 -0.43
N GLU A 205 2.69 -8.46 -0.07
CA GLU A 205 3.99 -7.86 0.19
C GLU A 205 3.97 -7.08 1.51
N TYR A 206 5.13 -7.00 2.14
CA TYR A 206 5.33 -6.15 3.32
C TYR A 206 5.91 -4.81 2.89
N THR A 207 5.50 -3.75 3.57
CA THR A 207 5.93 -2.38 3.25
C THR A 207 7.33 -2.06 3.76
N ALA A 208 7.47 -1.87 5.07
CA ALA A 208 8.72 -1.56 5.75
C ALA A 208 8.72 -2.19 7.14
N VAL A 209 9.91 -2.52 7.64
CA VAL A 209 10.09 -2.89 9.06
C VAL A 209 10.04 -1.61 9.88
N ILE A 210 9.13 -1.56 10.84
CA ILE A 210 8.89 -0.37 11.68
C ILE A 210 9.46 -0.56 13.08
N THR A 211 9.41 -1.79 13.58
CA THR A 211 9.90 -2.17 14.90
C THR A 211 10.47 -3.57 14.84
N ASP A 212 11.50 -3.80 15.64
CA ASP A 212 12.00 -5.13 15.96
C ASP A 212 11.40 -5.56 17.30
N ASP A 213 11.10 -6.85 17.43
CA ASP A 213 10.53 -7.44 18.65
C ASP A 213 11.15 -8.82 18.88
N GLU A 214 11.16 -9.25 20.13
CA GLU A 214 11.84 -10.46 20.58
C GLU A 214 10.89 -11.36 21.36
N ILE A 215 11.12 -12.67 21.32
CA ILE A 215 10.33 -13.62 22.10
C ILE A 215 10.66 -13.45 23.58
N CYS A 216 9.75 -12.84 24.33
CA CYS A 216 9.90 -12.58 25.76
C CYS A 216 9.12 -13.60 26.61
N MET A 217 9.75 -14.15 27.64
CA MET A 217 9.06 -14.96 28.65
C MET A 217 8.63 -14.07 29.82
N ILE A 218 7.32 -13.94 30.02
CA ILE A 218 6.78 -13.21 31.18
C ILE A 218 6.62 -14.19 32.33
N VAL A 219 7.41 -14.00 33.39
CA VAL A 219 7.31 -14.80 34.62
C VAL A 219 6.70 -13.96 35.74
N PRO A 220 5.89 -14.56 36.63
CA PRO A 220 5.41 -13.88 37.83
C PRO A 220 6.59 -13.29 38.61
N LYS A 221 6.47 -12.03 39.02
CA LYS A 221 7.45 -11.42 39.92
C LYS A 221 7.53 -12.26 41.19
N ALA A 222 8.74 -12.67 41.58
CA ALA A 222 8.95 -13.42 42.81
C ALA A 222 8.29 -12.68 43.99
N PRO A 223 7.63 -13.39 44.92
CA PRO A 223 7.07 -12.77 46.11
C PRO A 223 8.20 -12.08 46.89
N LYS A 224 7.86 -10.99 47.60
CA LYS A 224 8.83 -10.34 48.49
C LYS A 224 9.37 -11.40 49.46
N MET A 225 10.70 -11.50 49.54
CA MET A 225 11.34 -12.38 50.51
C MET A 225 10.98 -11.86 51.92
N PRO A 226 10.42 -12.71 52.80
CA PRO A 226 10.14 -12.31 54.16
C PRO A 226 11.43 -11.90 54.87
N THR A 227 11.41 -10.78 55.60
CA THR A 227 12.59 -10.21 56.27
C THR A 227 13.29 -11.19 57.22
N TRP A 228 12.56 -12.14 57.81
CA TRP A 228 13.15 -13.16 58.68
C TRP A 228 14.03 -14.18 57.92
N LYS A 229 13.77 -14.43 56.63
CA LYS A 229 14.60 -15.32 55.82
C LYS A 229 15.92 -14.67 55.40
N SER A 230 16.02 -13.34 55.39
CA SER A 230 17.26 -12.63 55.05
C SER A 230 18.21 -12.48 56.25
N MET A 231 17.77 -12.78 57.48
CA MET A 231 18.62 -12.69 58.68
C MET A 231 19.67 -13.80 58.80
N MET A 232 19.53 -14.89 58.03
CA MET A 232 20.44 -16.04 58.06
C MET A 232 21.50 -16.03 56.93
N LEU A 233 21.55 -14.96 56.13
CA LEU A 233 22.59 -14.73 55.13
C LEU A 233 23.61 -13.74 55.71
N CYS A 234 24.50 -14.25 56.58
CA CYS A 234 25.77 -13.61 56.90
C CYS A 234 26.84 -14.07 55.90
#